data_AF-A0A9W9AFK0-F1
#
_entry.id   AF-A0A9W9AFK0-F1
#
_cell.length_a   1.000
_cell.length_b   1.000
_cell.length_c   1.000
_cell.angle_alpha   90.00
_cell.angle_beta   90.00
_cell.angle_gamma   90.00
#
_symmetry.space_group_name_H-M   'P 1'
#
loop_
_entity.id
_entity.type
_entity.pdbx_description
1 polymer ?
#
loop_
_entity_poly.entity_id
_entity_poly.type
_entity_poly.pdbx_seq_one_letter_code
_entity_poly.pdbx_strand_id
1 'polypeptide(L)'
;MRCHTCKKECERPQKCSKCQKTVYCSRDCQIVDWKQHKRSVCLKSPQVHQVEKMLKKLSGPNDPMGRLFQMENLAWAARVRDPQPTRACDGCFRLWDESRFDPYEDDEDTGRCGSRDSGKRCGDCDWTVCRDCLRLEFQERNVLERPTGQCRCLNSNFGVPYCTMTTSYIHGDQHQSYTGDRHPEISTSGYPETAFEDKPRKCKNCGERKLCLKKEHRKDLAPQVLLEGISH
;
A
#
# COMPACT_ATOMS: atom_id res chain seq x y z
N MET A 1 7.42 -13.94 42.40
CA MET A 1 7.15 -14.28 40.98
C MET A 1 7.94 -15.53 40.60
N ARG A 2 7.32 -16.52 39.95
CA ARG A 2 7.93 -17.83 39.67
C ARG A 2 8.51 -17.90 38.26
N CYS A 3 9.71 -18.44 38.12
CA CYS A 3 10.38 -18.65 36.83
C CYS A 3 9.60 -19.62 35.95
N HIS A 4 9.45 -19.31 34.67
CA HIS A 4 8.82 -20.23 33.73
C HIS A 4 9.68 -21.48 33.47
N THR A 5 11.01 -21.35 33.54
CA THR A 5 11.94 -22.44 33.23
C THR A 5 12.20 -23.33 34.45
N CYS A 6 12.77 -22.77 35.52
CA CYS A 6 13.19 -23.55 36.68
C CYS A 6 12.11 -23.70 37.76
N LYS A 7 10.94 -23.07 37.58
CA LYS A 7 9.79 -23.09 38.52
C LYS A 7 10.10 -22.64 39.96
N LYS A 8 11.26 -22.06 40.21
CA LYS A 8 11.64 -21.44 41.50
C LYS A 8 11.10 -20.02 41.60
N GLU A 9 10.94 -19.53 42.84
CA GLU A 9 10.71 -18.11 43.06
C GLU A 9 11.96 -17.31 42.73
N CYS A 10 11.79 -16.24 41.95
CA CYS A 10 12.90 -15.38 41.57
C CYS A 10 13.00 -14.21 42.54
N GLU A 11 14.19 -14.01 43.10
CA GLU A 11 14.53 -12.80 43.86
C GLU A 11 14.54 -11.55 42.96
N ARG A 12 15.03 -11.70 41.72
CA ARG A 12 15.07 -10.63 40.70
C ARG A 12 14.42 -11.11 39.39
N PRO A 13 13.09 -11.11 39.32
CA PRO A 13 12.38 -11.60 38.13
C PRO A 13 12.60 -10.68 36.93
N GLN A 14 13.04 -11.26 35.81
CA GLN A 14 13.16 -10.57 34.53
C GLN A 14 12.04 -11.02 33.59
N LYS A 15 11.34 -10.06 32.99
CA LYS A 15 10.32 -10.34 31.96
C LYS A 15 10.96 -10.42 30.59
N CYS A 16 10.43 -11.28 29.73
CA CYS A 16 10.81 -11.28 28.31
C CYS A 16 10.62 -9.88 27.73
N SER A 17 11.70 -9.28 27.21
CA SER A 17 11.66 -7.91 26.67
C SER A 17 10.65 -7.73 25.53
N LYS A 18 10.37 -8.80 24.78
CA LYS A 18 9.49 -8.76 23.61
C LYS A 18 8.01 -8.90 23.95
N CYS A 19 7.63 -9.90 24.74
CA CYS A 19 6.22 -10.15 25.05
C CYS A 19 5.77 -9.61 26.41
N GLN A 20 6.71 -9.30 27.31
CA GLN A 20 6.50 -8.84 28.70
C GLN A 20 5.62 -9.75 29.57
N LYS A 21 5.26 -10.94 29.08
CA LYS A 21 4.33 -11.88 29.72
C LYS A 21 5.04 -12.98 30.50
N THR A 22 6.13 -13.54 29.96
CA THR A 22 6.85 -14.65 30.60
C THR A 22 7.99 -14.13 31.48
N VAL A 23 8.11 -14.70 32.68
CA VAL A 23 9.07 -14.30 33.71
C VAL A 23 10.15 -15.37 33.88
N TYR A 24 11.41 -14.93 34.00
CA TYR A 24 12.58 -15.77 34.22
C TYR A 24 13.39 -15.23 35.40
N CYS A 25 14.16 -16.08 36.07
CA CYS A 25 15.10 -15.62 37.09
C CYS A 25 16.39 -15.04 36.50
N SER A 26 16.75 -15.48 35.29
CA SER A 26 17.98 -15.06 34.60
C SER A 26 17.86 -15.24 33.10
N ARG A 27 18.83 -14.67 32.36
CA ARG A 27 18.97 -14.86 30.92
C ARG A 27 19.20 -16.33 30.55
N ASP A 28 19.86 -17.12 31.39
CA ASP A 28 20.07 -18.55 31.14
C ASP A 28 18.74 -19.31 31.14
N CYS A 29 17.87 -19.02 32.11
CA CYS A 29 16.52 -19.56 32.13
C CYS A 29 15.74 -19.19 30.86
N GLN A 30 15.91 -17.96 30.36
CA GLN A 30 15.27 -17.51 29.13
C GLN A 30 15.81 -18.24 27.89
N ILE A 31 17.13 -18.49 27.80
CA ILE A 31 17.76 -19.18 26.67
C ILE A 31 17.29 -20.62 26.57
N VAL A 32 17.20 -21.32 27.71
CA VAL A 32 16.72 -22.71 27.79
C VAL A 32 15.27 -22.82 27.27
N ASP A 33 14.40 -21.90 27.70
CA ASP A 33 13.00 -21.88 27.28
C ASP A 33 12.78 -21.30 25.87
N TRP A 34 13.77 -20.61 25.28
CA TRP A 34 13.59 -19.80 24.07
C TRP A 34 12.99 -20.58 22.89
N LYS A 35 13.38 -21.85 22.68
CA LYS A 35 12.86 -22.67 21.58
C LYS A 35 11.35 -22.89 21.67
N GLN A 36 10.83 -23.07 22.88
CA GLN A 36 9.41 -23.32 23.14
C GLN A 36 8.66 -21.99 23.27
N HIS A 37 9.14 -21.10 24.15
CA HIS A 37 8.59 -19.77 24.38
C HIS A 37 8.36 -18.99 23.08
N LYS A 38 9.34 -19.00 22.16
CA LYS A 38 9.22 -18.24 20.91
C LYS A 38 8.06 -18.69 20.03
N ARG A 39 7.67 -19.96 20.09
CA ARG A 39 6.61 -20.53 19.24
C ARG A 39 5.22 -20.45 19.86
N SER A 40 5.13 -20.46 21.19
CA SER A 40 3.85 -20.58 21.91
C SER A 40 3.34 -19.28 22.52
N VAL A 41 4.24 -18.42 23.02
CA VAL A 41 3.86 -17.26 23.84
C VAL A 41 4.47 -15.96 23.32
N CYS A 42 5.70 -15.98 22.80
CA CYS A 42 6.39 -14.76 22.42
C CYS A 42 5.98 -14.20 21.04
N LEU A 43 5.64 -15.07 20.09
CA LEU A 43 5.26 -14.69 18.72
C LEU A 43 3.78 -15.05 18.47
N LYS A 44 2.88 -14.11 18.81
CA LYS A 44 1.41 -14.15 18.57
C LYS A 44 0.70 -15.39 19.17
N SER A 45 -0.61 -15.33 19.38
CA SER A 45 -1.33 -16.47 19.96
C SER A 45 -1.33 -17.67 18.99
N PRO A 46 -1.42 -18.92 19.49
CA PRO A 46 -1.53 -20.11 18.65
C PRO A 46 -2.67 -20.00 17.61
N GLN A 47 -3.77 -19.32 17.98
CA GLN A 47 -4.91 -19.03 17.10
C GLN A 47 -4.51 -18.10 15.94
N VAL A 48 -3.78 -17.01 16.22
CA VAL A 48 -3.31 -16.10 15.17
C VAL A 48 -2.30 -16.79 14.25
N HIS A 49 -1.42 -17.64 14.79
CA HIS A 49 -0.51 -18.45 13.97
C HIS A 49 -1.26 -19.45 13.07
N GLN A 50 -2.32 -20.08 13.58
CA GLN A 50 -3.17 -21.00 12.82
C GLN A 50 -3.90 -20.26 11.69
N VAL A 51 -4.47 -19.09 11.96
CA VAL A 51 -5.12 -18.23 10.96
C VAL A 51 -4.12 -17.75 9.91
N GLU A 52 -2.93 -17.28 10.29
CA GLU A 52 -1.88 -16.90 9.34
C GLU A 52 -1.45 -18.09 8.45
N LYS A 53 -1.36 -19.29 9.03
CA LYS A 53 -1.04 -20.52 8.28
C LYS A 53 -2.16 -20.91 7.32
N MET A 54 -3.43 -20.72 7.69
CA MET A 54 -4.57 -20.95 6.82
C MET A 54 -4.62 -19.92 5.68
N LEU A 55 -4.42 -18.62 5.98
CA LEU A 55 -4.38 -17.57 4.96
C LEU A 55 -3.25 -17.79 3.95
N LYS A 56 -2.04 -18.16 4.40
CA LYS A 56 -0.92 -18.50 3.51
C LYS A 56 -1.18 -19.70 2.60
N LYS A 57 -2.03 -20.64 3.05
CA LYS A 57 -2.46 -21.81 2.26
C LYS A 57 -3.60 -21.49 1.30
N LEU A 58 -4.19 -20.30 1.35
CA LEU A 58 -5.22 -19.86 0.40
C LEU A 58 -4.67 -18.87 -0.62
N SER A 59 -3.48 -18.32 -0.35
CA SER A 59 -2.76 -17.38 -1.20
C SER A 59 -1.50 -17.96 -1.85
N GLY A 60 -1.28 -19.28 -1.76
CA GLY A 60 -0.18 -19.93 -2.45
C GLY A 60 -0.37 -19.91 -3.97
N PRO A 61 0.72 -20.00 -4.77
CA PRO A 61 0.66 -19.85 -6.23
C PRO A 61 -0.25 -20.87 -6.92
N ASN A 62 -0.49 -22.03 -6.29
CA ASN A 62 -1.34 -23.09 -6.84
C ASN A 62 -2.77 -23.09 -6.34
N ASP A 63 -3.08 -22.25 -5.34
CA ASP A 63 -4.43 -22.09 -4.77
C ASP A 63 -5.32 -21.25 -5.69
N PRO A 64 -6.66 -21.34 -5.59
CA PRO A 64 -7.57 -20.62 -6.47
C PRO A 64 -7.28 -19.12 -6.55
N MET A 65 -6.99 -18.49 -5.42
CA MET A 65 -6.63 -17.07 -5.39
C MET A 65 -5.27 -16.81 -6.04
N GLY A 66 -4.27 -17.67 -5.76
CA GLY A 66 -2.96 -17.62 -6.42
C GLY A 66 -3.02 -17.70 -7.94
N ARG A 67 -3.85 -18.61 -8.46
CA ARG A 67 -4.09 -18.76 -9.90
C ARG A 67 -4.77 -17.52 -10.48
N LEU A 68 -5.75 -16.94 -9.77
CA LEU A 68 -6.40 -15.70 -10.20
C LEU A 68 -5.40 -14.54 -10.30
N PHE A 69 -4.54 -14.36 -9.29
CA PHE A 69 -3.47 -13.35 -9.34
C PHE A 69 -2.49 -13.59 -10.49
N GLN A 70 -2.15 -14.85 -10.78
CA GLN A 70 -1.28 -15.19 -11.91
C GLN A 70 -1.95 -14.86 -13.25
N MET A 71 -3.24 -15.18 -13.40
CA MET A 71 -4.00 -14.83 -14.60
C MET A 71 -4.08 -13.32 -14.79
N GLU A 72 -4.33 -12.56 -13.73
CA GLU A 72 -4.36 -11.10 -13.76
C GLU A 72 -3.02 -10.51 -14.21
N ASN A 73 -1.91 -11.02 -13.65
CA ASN A 73 -0.57 -10.57 -14.04
C ASN A 73 -0.23 -10.90 -15.50
N LEU A 74 -0.69 -12.05 -16.01
CA LEU A 74 -0.52 -12.42 -17.42
C LEU A 74 -1.37 -11.53 -18.34
N ALA A 75 -2.63 -11.28 -17.98
CA ALA A 75 -3.52 -10.37 -18.71
C ALA A 75 -2.93 -8.96 -18.76
N TRP A 76 -2.38 -8.50 -17.64
CA TRP A 76 -1.67 -7.24 -17.54
C TRP A 76 -0.44 -7.18 -18.44
N ALA A 77 0.44 -8.18 -18.34
CA ALA A 77 1.64 -8.24 -19.18
C ALA A 77 1.29 -8.30 -20.67
N ALA A 78 0.16 -8.92 -21.04
CA ALA A 78 -0.34 -8.92 -22.41
C ALA A 78 -0.79 -7.51 -22.85
N ARG A 79 -1.56 -6.81 -22.01
CA ARG A 79 -1.99 -5.43 -22.29
C ARG A 79 -0.84 -4.45 -22.45
N VAL A 80 0.22 -4.57 -21.64
CA VAL A 80 1.42 -3.72 -21.78
C VAL A 80 2.11 -3.94 -23.13
N ARG A 81 2.07 -5.17 -23.68
CA ARG A 81 2.66 -5.48 -24.99
C ARG A 81 1.82 -4.98 -26.15
N ASP A 82 0.50 -5.02 -26.03
CA ASP A 82 -0.45 -4.57 -27.04
C ASP A 82 -1.57 -3.75 -26.38
N PRO A 83 -1.33 -2.44 -26.17
CA PRO A 83 -2.25 -1.57 -25.45
C PRO A 83 -3.46 -1.23 -26.32
N GLN A 84 -4.58 -1.91 -26.07
CA GLN A 84 -5.86 -1.67 -26.72
C GLN A 84 -6.77 -0.79 -25.86
N PRO A 85 -7.54 0.14 -26.45
CA PRO A 85 -8.47 0.96 -25.68
C PRO A 85 -9.46 0.12 -24.90
N THR A 86 -9.59 0.37 -23.60
CA THR A 86 -10.58 -0.33 -22.78
C THR A 86 -11.99 0.18 -23.06
N ARG A 87 -12.96 -0.71 -22.86
CA ARG A 87 -14.41 -0.40 -22.87
C ARG A 87 -14.92 0.17 -21.54
N ALA A 88 -14.11 0.14 -20.50
CA ALA A 88 -14.47 0.54 -19.15
C ALA A 88 -13.29 1.25 -18.46
N CYS A 89 -13.61 2.07 -17.47
CA CYS A 89 -12.62 2.68 -16.59
C CYS A 89 -11.95 1.61 -15.73
N ASP A 90 -10.61 1.58 -15.74
CA ASP A 90 -9.84 0.63 -14.94
C ASP A 90 -9.93 0.94 -13.43
N GLY A 91 -10.32 2.17 -13.09
CA GLY A 91 -10.55 2.60 -11.72
C GLY A 91 -11.87 2.06 -11.19
N CYS A 92 -13.01 2.51 -11.75
CA CYS A 92 -14.35 2.20 -11.22
C CYS A 92 -15.07 1.04 -11.90
N PHE A 93 -14.47 0.42 -12.92
CA PHE A 93 -15.04 -0.67 -13.73
C PHE A 93 -16.36 -0.35 -14.46
N ARG A 94 -16.86 0.88 -14.37
CA ARG A 94 -18.00 1.36 -15.15
C ARG A 94 -17.63 1.50 -16.63
N LEU A 95 -18.60 1.26 -17.51
CA LEU A 95 -18.43 1.42 -18.95
C LEU A 95 -18.18 2.89 -19.27
N TRP A 96 -17.39 3.15 -20.31
CA TRP A 96 -17.24 4.51 -20.79
C TRP A 96 -18.55 5.04 -21.34
N ASP A 97 -18.84 6.30 -21.03
CA ASP A 97 -19.92 7.03 -21.68
C ASP A 97 -19.46 7.46 -23.08
N GLU A 98 -19.76 6.61 -24.06
CA GLU A 98 -19.53 6.86 -25.49
C GLU A 98 -20.77 7.46 -26.17
N SER A 99 -21.89 7.66 -25.46
CA SER A 99 -23.10 8.22 -26.05
C SER A 99 -22.92 9.74 -26.27
N ARG A 100 -23.47 10.24 -27.38
CA ARG A 100 -23.73 11.68 -27.52
C ARG A 100 -24.95 11.96 -26.65
N PHE A 101 -24.79 12.78 -25.62
CA PHE A 101 -25.86 13.26 -24.74
C PHE A 101 -27.24 13.30 -25.43
N ASP A 102 -28.15 12.42 -25.00
CA ASP A 102 -29.56 12.41 -25.43
C ASP A 102 -30.40 13.06 -24.31
N PRO A 103 -30.95 14.28 -24.53
CA PRO A 103 -31.72 14.99 -23.52
C PRO A 103 -33.09 14.38 -23.20
N TYR A 104 -33.47 13.26 -23.84
CA TYR A 104 -34.75 12.58 -23.63
C TYR A 104 -34.62 11.20 -22.96
N GLU A 105 -33.41 10.69 -22.71
CA GLU A 105 -33.21 9.48 -21.90
C GLU A 105 -33.32 9.84 -20.40
N ASP A 106 -34.20 9.15 -19.69
CA ASP A 106 -34.43 9.32 -18.25
C ASP A 106 -33.13 8.96 -17.49
N ASP A 107 -32.70 9.82 -16.55
CA ASP A 107 -31.45 9.75 -15.77
C ASP A 107 -31.46 8.57 -14.75
N GLU A 108 -31.91 7.38 -15.15
CA GLU A 108 -31.64 6.16 -14.40
C GLU A 108 -30.14 5.85 -14.51
N ASP A 109 -29.45 5.82 -13.36
CA ASP A 109 -28.03 5.50 -13.17
C ASP A 109 -27.51 4.52 -14.22
N THR A 110 -26.99 5.06 -15.33
CA THR A 110 -26.70 4.30 -16.54
C THR A 110 -25.54 3.30 -16.36
N GLY A 111 -24.94 3.25 -15.16
CA GLY A 111 -23.78 2.43 -14.85
C GLY A 111 -22.54 2.84 -15.65
N ARG A 112 -22.57 4.01 -16.30
CA ARG A 112 -21.46 4.56 -17.09
C ARG A 112 -20.61 5.51 -16.23
N CYS A 113 -19.34 5.64 -16.60
CA CYS A 113 -18.49 6.72 -16.13
C CYS A 113 -18.13 7.60 -17.32
N GLY A 114 -18.04 8.92 -17.11
CA GLY A 114 -17.87 9.91 -18.18
C GLY A 114 -16.77 9.61 -19.20
N SER A 115 -16.76 10.34 -20.32
CA SER A 115 -15.95 10.03 -21.51
C SER A 115 -14.49 9.62 -21.23
N ARG A 116 -14.04 8.58 -21.94
CA ARG A 116 -12.66 8.08 -21.94
C ARG A 116 -11.62 9.17 -22.21
N ASP A 117 -11.95 10.14 -23.07
CA ASP A 117 -11.04 11.21 -23.50
C ASP A 117 -10.87 12.31 -22.42
N SER A 118 -11.82 12.40 -21.49
CA SER A 118 -11.75 13.31 -20.33
C SER A 118 -10.94 12.72 -19.16
N GLY A 119 -10.57 11.45 -19.26
CA GLY A 119 -9.82 10.69 -18.26
C GLY A 119 -8.31 10.87 -18.34
N LYS A 120 -7.58 10.04 -17.61
CA LYS A 120 -6.11 9.93 -17.70
C LYS A 120 -5.72 8.54 -18.16
N ARG A 121 -4.84 8.47 -19.15
CA ARG A 121 -4.25 7.25 -19.69
C ARG A 121 -2.75 7.21 -19.41
N CYS A 122 -2.25 6.07 -18.93
CA CYS A 122 -0.83 5.87 -18.71
C CYS A 122 -0.15 5.47 -20.03
N GLY A 123 0.92 6.18 -20.41
CA GLY A 123 1.68 5.85 -21.62
C GLY A 123 2.44 4.51 -21.53
N ASP A 124 2.85 4.11 -20.34
CA ASP A 124 3.68 2.90 -20.14
C ASP A 124 2.86 1.62 -20.03
N CYS A 125 1.69 1.71 -19.38
CA CYS A 125 0.91 0.52 -19.04
C CYS A 125 -0.55 0.60 -19.44
N ASP A 126 -0.93 1.66 -20.17
CA ASP A 126 -2.25 1.83 -20.77
C ASP A 126 -3.43 1.91 -19.78
N TRP A 127 -3.16 1.90 -18.47
CA TRP A 127 -4.16 2.12 -17.42
C TRP A 127 -4.92 3.41 -17.70
N THR A 128 -6.24 3.32 -17.79
CA THR A 128 -7.11 4.41 -18.20
C THR A 128 -8.23 4.59 -17.19
N VAL A 129 -8.30 5.78 -16.58
CA VAL A 129 -9.28 6.10 -15.52
C VAL A 129 -10.08 7.34 -15.87
N CYS A 130 -11.35 7.37 -15.46
CA CYS A 130 -12.21 8.54 -15.67
C CYS A 130 -11.80 9.71 -14.78
N ARG A 131 -12.28 10.91 -15.11
CA ARG A 131 -12.03 12.13 -14.33
C ARG A 131 -12.43 11.98 -12.86
N ASP A 132 -13.53 11.31 -12.59
CA ASP A 132 -14.02 11.12 -11.21
C ASP A 132 -13.08 10.24 -10.38
N CYS A 133 -12.45 9.23 -11.00
CA CYS A 133 -11.47 8.38 -10.32
C CYS A 133 -10.18 9.13 -9.96
N LEU A 134 -9.91 10.27 -10.60
CA LEU A 134 -8.74 11.11 -10.30
C LEU A 134 -9.00 12.12 -9.18
N ARG A 135 -10.27 12.37 -8.83
CA ARG A 135 -10.63 13.33 -7.80
C ARG A 135 -10.30 12.80 -6.41
N LEU A 136 -9.59 13.61 -5.62
CA LEU A 136 -9.14 13.26 -4.27
C LEU A 136 -10.31 12.89 -3.34
N GLU A 137 -11.45 13.59 -3.44
CA GLU A 137 -12.66 13.34 -2.64
C GLU A 137 -13.24 11.92 -2.81
N PHE A 138 -13.01 11.28 -3.96
CA PHE A 138 -13.42 9.90 -4.21
C PHE A 138 -12.34 8.89 -3.81
N GLN A 139 -11.09 9.33 -3.60
CA GLN A 139 -10.00 8.50 -3.09
C GLN A 139 -10.06 8.32 -1.56
N GLU A 140 -10.76 9.22 -0.86
CA GLU A 140 -10.96 9.17 0.60
C GLU A 140 -12.12 8.27 1.03
N ARG A 141 -12.95 7.78 0.09
CA ARG A 141 -14.05 6.84 0.37
C ARG A 141 -13.55 5.45 0.79
N ASN A 142 -14.46 4.67 1.38
CA ASN A 142 -14.21 3.33 1.94
C ASN A 142 -13.46 2.45 0.94
N VAL A 143 -12.44 1.72 1.43
CA VAL A 143 -11.53 0.82 0.69
C VAL A 143 -12.26 -0.15 -0.25
N LEU A 144 -13.45 -0.60 0.12
CA LEU A 144 -14.27 -1.53 -0.68
C LEU A 144 -14.94 -0.87 -1.90
N GLU A 145 -15.08 0.45 -1.90
CA GLU A 145 -15.74 1.24 -2.95
C GLU A 145 -14.74 2.05 -3.79
N ARG A 146 -13.43 1.91 -3.51
CA ARG A 146 -12.40 2.72 -4.14
C ARG A 146 -12.22 2.34 -5.60
N PRO A 147 -12.41 3.27 -6.54
CA PRO A 147 -11.75 3.12 -7.81
C PRO A 147 -10.25 3.37 -7.66
N THR A 148 -9.42 2.54 -8.28
CA THR A 148 -7.97 2.77 -8.27
C THR A 148 -7.64 3.92 -9.23
N GLY A 149 -7.59 5.14 -8.70
CA GLY A 149 -7.14 6.34 -9.40
C GLY A 149 -5.63 6.36 -9.70
N GLN A 150 -4.98 5.19 -9.74
CA GLN A 150 -3.55 5.03 -9.95
C GLN A 150 -3.26 3.87 -10.88
N CYS A 151 -2.28 4.03 -11.77
CA CYS A 151 -1.85 2.95 -12.64
C CYS A 151 -0.97 1.92 -11.91
N ARG A 152 -0.80 0.72 -12.47
CA ARG A 152 0.01 -0.36 -11.86
C ARG A 152 1.53 -0.22 -12.09
N CYS A 153 2.00 0.92 -12.57
CA CYS A 153 3.44 1.12 -12.80
C CYS A 153 4.18 1.15 -11.46
N LEU A 154 5.24 0.35 -11.32
CA LEU A 154 5.95 0.19 -10.04
C LEU A 154 6.54 1.51 -9.51
N ASN A 155 6.96 2.40 -10.41
CA ASN A 155 7.81 3.55 -10.10
C ASN A 155 7.14 4.92 -10.36
N SER A 156 5.91 4.92 -10.89
CA SER A 156 5.23 6.13 -11.32
C SER A 156 3.71 5.97 -11.34
N ASN A 157 2.96 7.05 -11.13
CA ASN A 157 1.54 7.11 -11.39
C ASN A 157 1.23 7.92 -12.66
N PHE A 158 0.76 7.25 -13.70
CA PHE A 158 0.54 7.84 -15.03
C PHE A 158 1.72 8.71 -15.49
N GLY A 159 2.93 8.15 -15.46
CA GLY A 159 4.16 8.82 -15.84
C GLY A 159 4.76 9.78 -14.81
N VAL A 160 4.04 10.11 -13.72
CA VAL A 160 4.58 10.94 -12.63
C VAL A 160 5.35 10.05 -11.64
N PRO A 161 6.67 10.21 -11.45
CA PRO A 161 7.43 9.33 -10.57
C PRO A 161 6.93 9.39 -9.12
N TYR A 162 6.75 8.23 -8.47
CA TYR A 162 6.34 8.20 -7.06
C TYR A 162 7.34 8.86 -6.11
N CYS A 163 8.58 9.02 -6.55
CA CYS A 163 9.61 9.67 -5.76
C CYS A 163 9.35 11.17 -5.58
N THR A 164 8.60 11.84 -6.45
CA THR A 164 8.25 13.27 -6.27
C THR A 164 6.93 13.47 -5.53
N MET A 165 6.14 12.41 -5.35
CA MET A 165 4.85 12.45 -4.69
C MET A 165 5.00 12.23 -3.18
N THR A 166 4.14 12.87 -2.40
CA THR A 166 3.96 12.56 -0.98
C THR A 166 3.59 11.09 -0.81
N THR A 167 3.90 10.48 0.33
CA THR A 167 3.59 9.06 0.53
C THR A 167 2.08 8.79 0.47
N SER A 168 1.69 7.72 -0.21
CA SER A 168 0.30 7.27 -0.22
C SER A 168 0.29 5.74 -0.20
N TYR A 169 -0.69 5.16 0.49
CA TYR A 169 -0.82 3.71 0.60
C TYR A 169 -1.00 3.03 -0.76
N ILE A 170 -1.61 3.75 -1.70
CA ILE A 170 -1.95 3.27 -3.04
C ILE A 170 -0.81 3.42 -4.06
N HIS A 171 0.27 4.16 -3.74
CA HIS A 171 1.43 4.25 -4.63
C HIS A 171 2.08 2.86 -4.78
N GLY A 172 2.17 2.32 -5.99
CA GLY A 172 2.80 1.03 -6.30
C GLY A 172 1.99 0.19 -7.28
N ASP A 173 2.36 -1.07 -7.43
CA ASP A 173 1.48 -2.07 -8.06
C ASP A 173 0.38 -2.44 -7.04
N GLN A 174 -0.82 -2.80 -7.49
CA GLN A 174 -2.03 -2.99 -6.65
C GLN A 174 -1.88 -4.01 -5.51
N HIS A 175 -0.76 -4.73 -5.46
CA HIS A 175 -0.41 -5.70 -4.42
C HIS A 175 0.81 -5.33 -3.58
N GLN A 176 1.59 -4.30 -3.95
CA GLN A 176 2.76 -3.86 -3.21
C GLN A 176 2.89 -2.34 -3.23
N SER A 177 2.83 -1.74 -2.04
CA SER A 177 3.16 -0.33 -1.87
C SER A 177 4.60 -0.06 -2.32
N TYR A 178 4.81 1.06 -3.02
CA TYR A 178 6.09 1.57 -3.45
C TYR A 178 6.98 1.83 -2.24
N THR A 179 8.12 1.15 -2.21
CA THR A 179 9.13 1.21 -1.13
C THR A 179 10.41 1.93 -1.53
N GLY A 180 10.45 2.51 -2.72
CA GLY A 180 11.62 3.21 -3.25
C GLY A 180 11.89 4.54 -2.55
N ASP A 181 12.84 5.30 -3.11
CA ASP A 181 13.16 6.62 -2.59
C ASP A 181 12.02 7.60 -2.86
N ARG A 182 11.86 8.55 -1.94
CA ARG A 182 10.92 9.67 -2.04
C ARG A 182 11.64 10.95 -1.70
N HIS A 183 11.32 12.01 -2.39
CA HIS A 183 11.84 13.37 -2.25
C HIS A 183 10.74 14.35 -2.74
N PRO A 184 9.53 14.32 -2.13
CA PRO A 184 8.53 15.33 -2.45
C PRO A 184 9.08 16.72 -2.13
N GLU A 185 8.54 17.74 -2.80
CA GLU A 185 8.93 19.13 -2.56
C GLU A 185 8.68 19.49 -1.09
N ILE A 186 9.73 19.90 -0.37
CA ILE A 186 9.71 20.03 1.09
C ILE A 186 8.56 20.95 1.53
N SER A 187 8.42 22.09 0.86
CA SER A 187 7.44 23.14 1.16
C SER A 187 5.97 22.68 1.04
N THR A 188 5.69 21.71 0.15
CA THR A 188 4.31 21.24 -0.11
C THR A 188 4.05 19.84 0.44
N SER A 189 5.07 19.18 0.99
CA SER A 189 4.98 17.76 1.36
C SER A 189 4.31 17.51 2.71
N GLY A 190 4.19 18.53 3.56
CA GLY A 190 3.73 18.40 4.95
C GLY A 190 4.75 17.74 5.90
N TYR A 191 5.92 17.33 5.39
CA TYR A 191 6.99 16.79 6.22
C TYR A 191 7.88 17.91 6.79
N PRO A 192 8.34 17.79 8.05
CA PRO A 192 9.38 18.69 8.55
C PRO A 192 10.68 18.44 7.79
N GLU A 193 11.54 19.46 7.69
CA GLU A 193 12.87 19.34 7.04
C GLU A 193 13.71 18.20 7.65
N THR A 194 13.53 17.93 8.94
CA THR A 194 14.20 16.85 9.67
C THR A 194 13.83 15.45 9.20
N ALA A 195 12.73 15.29 8.46
CA ALA A 195 12.31 14.02 7.86
C ALA A 195 13.14 13.63 6.63
N PHE A 196 13.90 14.57 6.07
CA PHE A 196 14.78 14.37 4.92
C PHE A 196 16.21 14.07 5.38
N GLU A 197 16.94 13.32 4.57
CA GLU A 197 18.35 13.02 4.78
C GLU A 197 19.19 14.31 4.78
N ASP A 198 20.22 14.38 5.64
CA ASP A 198 21.00 15.61 5.84
C ASP A 198 21.85 16.02 4.62
N LYS A 199 22.08 15.10 3.68
CA LYS A 199 22.87 15.33 2.47
C LYS A 199 22.13 14.83 1.23
N PRO A 200 22.18 15.58 0.12
CA PRO A 200 21.56 15.14 -1.11
C PRO A 200 22.31 13.94 -1.67
N ARG A 201 21.55 12.92 -2.10
CA ARG A 201 22.10 11.72 -2.75
C ARG A 201 21.30 11.39 -4.00
N LYS A 202 21.86 10.48 -4.79
CA LYS A 202 21.19 9.98 -6.00
C LYS A 202 19.92 9.21 -5.60
N CYS A 203 18.77 9.65 -6.10
CA CYS A 203 17.51 8.94 -5.97
C CYS A 203 17.55 7.64 -6.77
N LYS A 204 17.17 6.52 -6.15
CA LYS A 204 17.15 5.21 -6.80
C LYS A 204 16.03 5.05 -7.83
N ASN A 205 15.07 5.97 -7.87
CA ASN A 205 13.96 5.95 -8.82
C ASN A 205 14.23 6.81 -10.05
N CYS A 206 14.40 8.13 -9.88
CA CYS A 206 14.62 9.06 -11.00
C CYS A 206 16.10 9.33 -11.31
N GLY A 207 17.03 8.95 -10.43
CA GLY A 207 18.46 9.19 -10.64
C GLY A 207 18.95 10.62 -10.32
N GLU A 208 18.07 11.55 -9.94
CA GLU A 208 18.45 12.92 -9.57
C GLU A 208 19.13 12.98 -8.20
N ARG A 209 19.99 14.00 -7.99
CA ARG A 209 20.56 14.29 -6.65
C ARG A 209 19.61 15.18 -5.88
N LYS A 210 18.91 14.61 -4.88
CA LYS A 210 17.90 15.30 -4.06
C LYS A 210 18.05 14.90 -2.58
N LEU A 211 17.45 15.70 -1.69
CA LEU A 211 17.26 15.33 -0.30
C LEU A 211 16.12 14.31 -0.24
N CYS A 212 16.44 13.05 0.03
CA CYS A 212 15.45 11.98 0.08
C CYS A 212 14.87 11.84 1.50
N LEU A 213 13.63 11.40 1.61
CA LEU A 213 13.02 11.03 2.90
C LEU A 213 13.81 9.90 3.57
N LYS A 214 14.05 10.10 4.87
CA LYS A 214 14.65 9.08 5.75
C LYS A 214 13.78 7.82 5.76
N LYS A 215 14.41 6.68 6.04
CA LYS A 215 13.79 5.34 5.85
C LYS A 215 12.52 5.16 6.68
N GLU A 216 12.52 5.72 7.88
CA GLU A 216 11.41 5.77 8.83
C GLU A 216 10.17 6.43 8.23
N HIS A 217 10.33 7.48 7.42
CA HIS A 217 9.22 8.27 6.87
C HIS A 217 8.68 7.76 5.52
N ARG A 218 9.33 6.76 4.90
CA ARG A 218 8.94 6.29 3.55
C ARG A 218 7.59 5.58 3.49
N LYS A 219 7.08 5.15 4.64
CA LYS A 219 5.83 4.39 4.78
C LYS A 219 4.75 5.16 5.52
N ASP A 220 5.04 6.38 5.96
CA ASP A 220 4.03 7.22 6.59
C ASP A 220 2.88 7.39 5.61
N LEU A 221 1.64 7.40 6.09
CA LEU A 221 0.58 8.05 5.32
C LEU A 221 0.97 9.52 5.24
N ALA A 222 0.86 10.16 4.06
CA ALA A 222 1.21 11.57 3.90
C ALA A 222 0.74 12.35 5.13
N PRO A 223 1.63 13.06 5.85
CA PRO A 223 1.19 13.94 6.91
C PRO A 223 0.11 14.83 6.30
N GLN A 224 -1.08 14.84 6.93
CA GLN A 224 -2.18 15.64 6.42
C GLN A 224 -1.63 17.05 6.26
N VAL A 225 -1.53 17.52 5.01
CA VAL A 225 -1.47 18.95 4.77
C VAL A 225 -2.78 19.42 5.36
N LEU A 226 -2.73 20.06 6.52
CA LEU A 226 -3.88 20.78 7.06
C LEU A 226 -4.31 21.70 5.92
N LEU A 227 -5.37 21.31 5.21
CA LEU A 227 -6.04 22.12 4.20
C LEU A 227 -6.80 23.23 4.94
N GLU A 228 -6.08 24.03 5.71
CA GLU A 228 -6.53 25.33 6.16
C GLU A 228 -5.97 26.33 5.14
N GLY A 229 -6.76 26.67 4.11
CA GLY A 229 -6.43 27.86 3.31
C GLY A 229 -6.69 27.87 1.81
N ILE A 230 -7.69 27.16 1.28
CA ILE A 230 -8.28 27.58 -0.01
C ILE A 230 -9.79 27.75 0.20
N SER A 231 -10.11 28.86 0.87
CA SER A 231 -11.37 29.56 0.64
C SER A 231 -11.12 30.49 -0.55
N HIS A 232 -11.83 30.28 -1.65
CA HIS A 232 -12.37 31.32 -2.55
C HIS A 232 -13.22 30.68 -3.64
#